data_AF-A0A1X0DR53-F1
#
_entry.id   AF-A0A1X0DR53-F1
#
_cell.length_a   1.000
_cell.length_b   1.000
_cell.length_c   1.000
_cell.angle_alpha   90.00
_cell.angle_beta   90.00
_cell.angle_gamma   90.00
#
_symmetry.space_group_name_H-M   'P 1'
#
loop_
_entity.id
_entity.type
_entity.pdbx_description
1 polymer ?
#
loop_
_entity_poly.entity_id
_entity_poly.type
_entity_poly.pdbx_seq_one_letter_code
_entity_poly.pdbx_strand_id
1 'polypeptide(L)'
;MKRVSESADNRAAGARQARDLVRVAFGPAIVALGVIAAITLLQLLIANSDMTGALGAIASLWLAVHQVPVSIGGRELGVMPLLPVLLMVWGTARSSARATSPRSSWLVVRWVIASALGGPLLITAIALAVIHDASSVITELQTPNALRAFVSVLVVHAIGAAIGVWSRVGRRALAVSSLPNWLGDSLRASVAGVLALVGLSGLVTAGSLVVHWATMQELYGITDSIFGQFSLTVLSVLYAPNVIVGTSAMAVGSSAHLGFATFSSFTVFGGDIPALPILAAAPTPPLGPVWVALLIIGASSGVAVGQQCARHPLPLLPAMAKLLVASVTGALVMSLLAYGGSGRLGNFGHVGVDQGALLIGVFFWFAVVGWTTVALAGGISPRRFRRPKRPSPAPTPAGDEPADFAALFDEPGDSPDEPDEPTGDSAAEGEVAASAEVADDDESPPEEPESRSE
;
A
#
# COMPACT_ATOMS: atom_id res chain seq x y z
N MET A 1 -33.32 -19.28 35.70
CA MET A 1 -31.95 -19.22 35.13
C MET A 1 -31.93 -18.28 33.92
N LYS A 2 -31.53 -17.00 34.06
CA LYS A 2 -31.31 -16.12 32.88
C LYS A 2 -30.42 -14.87 33.08
N ARG A 3 -29.80 -14.67 34.26
CA ARG A 3 -28.90 -13.52 34.52
C ARG A 3 -27.41 -13.86 34.57
N VAL A 4 -27.04 -15.14 34.43
CA VAL A 4 -25.63 -15.59 34.49
C VAL A 4 -24.93 -15.52 33.12
N SER A 5 -25.67 -15.53 32.01
CA SER A 5 -25.09 -15.51 30.65
C SER A 5 -24.59 -14.14 30.21
N GLU A 6 -25.32 -13.06 30.47
CA GLU A 6 -25.00 -11.73 29.94
C GLU A 6 -23.72 -11.13 30.56
N SER A 7 -23.48 -11.39 31.85
CA SER A 7 -22.24 -10.95 32.52
C SER A 7 -21.02 -11.74 32.02
N ALA A 8 -21.17 -13.05 31.79
CA ALA A 8 -20.11 -13.90 31.29
C ALA A 8 -19.76 -13.57 29.82
N ASP A 9 -20.76 -13.33 28.98
CA ASP A 9 -20.59 -12.94 27.58
C ASP A 9 -19.92 -11.58 27.43
N ASN A 10 -20.29 -10.60 28.26
CA ASN A 10 -19.65 -9.28 28.27
C ASN A 10 -18.18 -9.34 28.75
N ARG A 11 -17.87 -10.17 29.75
CA ARG A 11 -16.48 -10.40 30.18
C ARG A 11 -15.66 -11.07 29.09
N ALA A 12 -16.22 -12.08 28.42
CA ALA A 12 -15.54 -12.78 27.32
C ALA A 12 -15.31 -11.85 26.11
N ALA A 13 -16.28 -10.98 25.78
CA ALA A 13 -16.14 -9.96 24.74
C ALA A 13 -15.07 -8.92 25.09
N GLY A 14 -15.06 -8.42 26.33
CA GLY A 14 -14.05 -7.48 26.83
C GLY A 14 -12.64 -8.07 26.81
N ALA A 15 -12.49 -9.34 27.23
CA ALA A 15 -11.20 -10.03 27.20
C ALA A 15 -10.66 -10.24 25.78
N ARG A 16 -11.53 -10.57 24.81
CA ARG A 16 -11.14 -10.66 23.38
C ARG A 16 -10.67 -9.31 22.86
N GLN A 17 -11.39 -8.24 23.15
CA GLN A 17 -11.03 -6.89 22.71
C GLN A 17 -9.71 -6.43 23.34
N ALA A 18 -9.50 -6.63 24.64
CA ALA A 18 -8.24 -6.30 25.30
C ALA A 18 -7.06 -7.06 24.68
N ARG A 19 -7.22 -8.35 24.40
CA ARG A 19 -6.20 -9.17 23.73
C ARG A 19 -5.86 -8.64 22.34
N ASP A 20 -6.85 -8.23 21.56
CA ASP A 20 -6.63 -7.67 20.23
C ASP A 20 -5.90 -6.33 20.29
N LEU A 21 -6.23 -5.47 21.25
CA LEU A 21 -5.52 -4.21 21.48
C LEU A 21 -4.05 -4.42 21.89
N VAL A 22 -3.77 -5.40 22.76
CA VAL A 22 -2.39 -5.78 23.12
C VAL A 22 -1.62 -6.30 21.92
N ARG A 23 -2.25 -7.14 21.08
CA ARG A 23 -1.64 -7.64 19.83
C ARG A 23 -1.34 -6.50 18.84
N VAL A 24 -2.21 -5.50 18.74
CA VAL A 24 -1.96 -4.32 17.92
C VAL A 24 -0.79 -3.51 18.47
N ALA A 25 -0.73 -3.32 19.79
CA ALA A 25 0.31 -2.53 20.44
C ALA A 25 1.70 -3.16 20.33
N PHE A 26 1.82 -4.46 20.58
CA PHE A 26 3.13 -5.11 20.72
C PHE A 26 3.45 -6.12 19.62
N GLY A 27 2.48 -6.57 18.83
CA GLY A 27 2.68 -7.64 17.84
C GLY A 27 3.78 -7.33 16.82
N PRO A 28 3.68 -6.25 16.02
CA PRO A 28 4.72 -5.88 15.06
C PRO A 28 6.08 -5.64 15.73
N ALA A 29 6.07 -5.01 16.91
CA ALA A 29 7.29 -4.63 17.61
C ALA A 29 8.03 -5.83 18.22
N ILE A 30 7.33 -6.80 18.81
CA ILE A 30 7.93 -8.03 19.34
C ILE A 30 8.53 -8.86 18.20
N VAL A 31 7.84 -8.98 17.06
CA VAL A 31 8.38 -9.69 15.89
C VAL A 31 9.64 -8.99 15.38
N ALA A 32 9.62 -7.67 15.24
CA ALA A 32 10.78 -6.90 14.81
C ALA A 32 11.95 -7.04 15.78
N LEU A 33 11.73 -6.89 17.09
CA LEU A 33 12.76 -7.07 18.12
C LEU A 33 13.33 -8.49 18.13
N GLY A 34 12.49 -9.52 17.93
CA GLY A 34 12.95 -10.90 17.84
C GLY A 34 13.88 -11.13 16.64
N VAL A 35 13.52 -10.60 15.47
CA VAL A 35 14.37 -10.66 14.26
C VAL A 35 15.67 -9.86 14.46
N ILE A 36 15.58 -8.64 14.99
CA ILE A 36 16.73 -7.79 15.31
C ILE A 36 17.68 -8.50 16.28
N ALA A 37 17.15 -9.09 17.34
CA ALA A 37 17.93 -9.83 18.33
C ALA A 37 18.62 -11.04 17.70
N ALA A 38 17.89 -11.85 16.92
CA ALA A 38 18.45 -13.00 16.24
C ALA A 38 19.60 -12.61 15.29
N ILE A 39 19.40 -11.58 14.46
CA ILE A 39 20.43 -11.08 13.54
C ILE A 39 21.63 -10.54 14.32
N THR A 40 21.40 -9.71 15.34
CA THR A 40 22.49 -9.08 16.11
C THR A 40 23.35 -10.13 16.81
N LEU A 41 22.73 -11.10 17.48
CA LEU A 41 23.43 -12.17 18.17
C LEU A 41 24.19 -13.08 17.19
N LEU A 42 23.58 -13.40 16.04
CA LEU A 42 24.25 -14.15 14.98
C LEU A 42 25.49 -13.40 14.46
N GLN A 43 25.40 -12.08 14.27
CA GLN A 43 26.53 -11.29 13.77
C GLN A 43 27.66 -11.23 14.79
N LEU A 44 27.35 -11.04 16.07
CA LEU A 44 28.36 -11.05 17.13
C LEU A 44 29.03 -12.43 17.26
N LEU A 45 28.25 -13.52 17.14
CA LEU A 45 28.78 -14.88 17.16
C LEU A 45 29.76 -15.12 16.01
N ILE A 46 29.38 -14.73 14.79
CA ILE A 46 30.22 -14.94 13.60
C ILE A 46 31.45 -14.04 13.61
N ALA A 47 31.32 -12.83 14.14
CA ALA A 47 32.44 -11.93 14.36
C ALA A 47 33.33 -12.33 15.55
N ASN A 48 33.01 -13.44 16.23
CA ASN A 48 33.69 -13.89 17.45
C ASN A 48 33.87 -12.75 18.47
N SER A 49 32.81 -11.94 18.63
CA SER A 49 32.78 -10.73 19.44
C SER A 49 32.08 -10.98 20.77
N ASP A 50 32.44 -10.19 21.80
CA ASP A 50 31.82 -10.28 23.11
C ASP A 50 30.34 -9.83 23.10
N MET A 51 29.52 -10.45 23.95
CA MET A 51 28.08 -10.16 24.05
C MET A 51 27.74 -8.86 24.80
N THR A 52 28.73 -8.18 25.37
CA THR A 52 28.56 -7.03 26.27
C THR A 52 27.75 -5.89 25.64
N GLY A 53 27.88 -5.65 24.33
CA GLY A 53 27.15 -4.61 23.61
C GLY A 53 25.83 -5.04 22.98
N ALA A 54 25.41 -6.31 23.12
CA ALA A 54 24.30 -6.87 22.35
C ALA A 54 22.96 -6.14 22.57
N LEU A 55 22.61 -5.83 23.83
CA LEU A 55 21.37 -5.13 24.16
C LEU A 55 21.36 -3.70 23.63
N GLY A 56 22.48 -2.98 23.73
CA GLY A 56 22.64 -1.64 23.15
C GLY A 56 22.52 -1.64 21.63
N ALA A 57 23.08 -2.64 20.95
CA ALA A 57 22.96 -2.83 19.51
C ALA A 57 21.52 -3.15 19.09
N ILE A 58 20.82 -4.05 19.80
CA ILE A 58 19.40 -4.39 19.55
C ILE A 58 18.52 -3.15 19.69
N ALA A 59 18.71 -2.39 20.78
CA ALA A 59 17.97 -1.15 21.02
C ALA A 59 18.27 -0.09 19.95
N SER A 60 19.52 0.04 19.51
CA SER A 60 19.91 0.95 18.43
C SER A 60 19.29 0.55 17.10
N LEU A 61 19.24 -0.76 16.79
CA LEU A 61 18.65 -1.25 15.55
C LEU A 61 17.12 -1.09 15.54
N TRP A 62 16.46 -1.18 16.71
CA TRP A 62 15.05 -0.79 16.84
C TRP A 62 14.82 0.65 16.39
N LEU A 63 15.66 1.59 16.83
CA LEU A 63 15.56 2.99 16.44
C LEU A 63 15.92 3.18 14.95
N ALA A 64 16.94 2.49 14.44
CA ALA A 64 17.35 2.55 13.04
C ALA A 64 16.24 2.09 12.08
N VAL A 65 15.52 1.01 12.42
CA VAL A 65 14.34 0.53 11.67
C VAL A 65 13.24 1.60 11.59
N HIS A 66 13.21 2.55 12.54
CA HIS A 66 12.30 3.69 12.55
C HIS A 66 12.95 4.98 12.04
N GLN A 67 13.98 4.90 11.19
CA GLN A 67 14.58 6.09 10.56
C GLN A 67 15.19 7.07 11.56
N VAL A 68 15.68 6.58 12.69
CA VAL A 68 16.46 7.36 13.65
C VAL A 68 17.94 7.15 13.34
N PRO A 69 18.70 8.19 12.99
CA PRO A 69 20.12 8.07 12.70
C PRO A 69 20.91 7.58 13.90
N VAL A 70 21.88 6.73 13.58
CA VAL A 70 22.81 6.16 14.54
C VAL A 70 24.17 6.78 14.27
N SER A 71 24.81 7.29 15.31
CA SER A 71 26.16 7.86 15.22
C SER A 71 27.14 6.95 15.93
N ILE A 72 28.20 6.56 15.22
CA ILE A 72 29.29 5.71 15.74
C ILE A 72 30.60 6.45 15.52
N GLY A 73 31.36 6.68 16.58
CA GLY A 73 32.66 7.37 16.49
C GLY A 73 32.58 8.75 15.83
N GLY A 74 31.50 9.49 16.08
CA GLY A 74 31.26 10.84 15.52
C GLY A 74 30.80 10.88 14.06
N ARG A 75 30.59 9.73 13.41
CA ARG A 75 30.05 9.65 12.04
C ARG A 75 28.59 9.22 12.07
N GLU A 76 27.74 10.01 11.43
CA GLU A 76 26.30 9.74 11.35
C GLU A 76 25.99 8.77 10.20
N LEU A 77 25.32 7.67 10.53
CA LEU A 77 24.62 6.79 9.60
C LEU A 77 23.14 7.16 9.66
N GLY A 78 22.75 8.12 8.82
CA GLY A 78 21.40 8.66 8.74
C GLY A 78 20.61 8.21 7.51
N VAL A 79 21.27 7.62 6.51
CA VAL A 79 20.61 7.02 5.34
C VAL A 79 20.24 5.60 5.72
N MET A 80 19.05 5.40 6.31
CA MET A 80 18.64 4.05 6.72
C MET A 80 17.97 3.30 5.55
N PRO A 81 18.05 1.96 5.52
CA PRO A 81 17.31 1.18 4.54
C PRO A 81 15.80 1.40 4.70
N LEU A 82 15.08 1.59 3.60
CA LEU A 82 13.64 1.83 3.59
C LEU A 82 12.84 0.55 3.82
N LEU A 83 13.35 -0.62 3.47
CA LEU A 83 12.57 -1.87 3.55
C LEU A 83 12.09 -2.18 4.99
N PRO A 84 12.93 -2.09 6.04
CA PRO A 84 12.50 -2.33 7.42
C PRO A 84 11.37 -1.41 7.88
N VAL A 85 11.46 -0.10 7.58
CA VAL A 85 10.41 0.85 7.98
C VAL A 85 9.10 0.58 7.23
N LEU A 86 9.17 0.21 5.96
CA LEU A 86 7.99 -0.18 5.17
C LEU A 86 7.32 -1.45 5.72
N LEU A 87 8.12 -2.43 6.17
CA LEU A 87 7.61 -3.63 6.85
C LEU A 87 6.94 -3.29 8.18
N MET A 88 7.47 -2.32 8.94
CA MET A 88 6.82 -1.83 10.18
C MET A 88 5.50 -1.12 9.90
N VAL A 89 5.43 -0.26 8.88
CA VAL A 89 4.18 0.36 8.42
C VAL A 89 3.17 -0.73 8.02
N TRP A 90 3.59 -1.72 7.23
CA TRP A 90 2.74 -2.82 6.79
C TRP A 90 2.24 -3.67 7.97
N GLY A 91 3.12 -4.06 8.89
CA GLY A 91 2.77 -4.85 10.07
C GLY A 91 1.76 -4.13 10.96
N THR A 92 1.96 -2.83 11.17
CA THR A 92 1.05 -1.97 11.95
C THR A 92 -0.30 -1.80 11.24
N ALA A 93 -0.29 -1.60 9.92
CA ALA A 93 -1.50 -1.51 9.12
C ALA A 93 -2.30 -2.81 9.16
N ARG A 94 -1.64 -3.95 8.98
CA ARG A 94 -2.26 -5.28 9.03
C ARG A 94 -2.87 -5.57 10.40
N SER A 95 -2.15 -5.29 11.48
CA SER A 95 -2.65 -5.51 12.84
C SER A 95 -3.84 -4.59 13.15
N SER A 96 -3.75 -3.30 12.80
CA SER A 96 -4.84 -2.33 12.99
C SER A 96 -6.08 -2.69 12.17
N ALA A 97 -5.89 -3.15 10.93
CA ALA A 97 -6.97 -3.62 10.06
C ALA A 97 -7.62 -4.92 10.54
N ARG A 98 -6.90 -5.78 11.27
CA ARG A 98 -7.45 -7.01 11.86
C ARG A 98 -8.25 -6.73 13.12
N ALA A 99 -7.82 -5.77 13.92
CA ALA A 99 -8.54 -5.32 15.12
C ALA A 99 -9.72 -4.39 14.82
N THR A 100 -9.88 -3.94 13.57
CA THR A 100 -10.96 -3.05 13.14
C THR A 100 -11.93 -3.76 12.20
N SER A 101 -13.21 -3.79 12.55
CA SER A 101 -14.28 -4.24 11.66
C SER A 101 -14.94 -3.05 10.94
N PRO A 102 -15.58 -3.24 9.77
CA PRO A 102 -16.33 -2.17 9.10
C PRO A 102 -17.47 -1.57 9.95
N ARG A 103 -17.98 -2.34 10.92
CA ARG A 103 -19.06 -1.93 11.84
C ARG A 103 -18.55 -1.44 13.19
N SER A 104 -17.24 -1.45 13.43
CA SER A 104 -16.64 -1.02 14.71
C SER A 104 -17.12 0.39 15.07
N SER A 105 -17.36 0.60 16.37
CA SER A 105 -17.69 1.93 16.90
C SER A 105 -16.47 2.84 16.85
N TRP A 106 -16.69 4.16 16.83
CA TRP A 106 -15.60 5.15 16.84
C TRP A 106 -14.70 5.04 18.07
N LEU A 107 -15.24 4.61 19.21
CA LEU A 107 -14.46 4.36 20.41
C LEU A 107 -13.47 3.21 20.21
N VAL A 108 -13.90 2.10 19.60
CA VAL A 108 -13.01 0.95 19.29
C VAL A 108 -11.91 1.39 18.33
N VAL A 109 -12.23 2.14 17.28
CA VAL A 109 -11.25 2.66 16.33
C VAL A 109 -10.20 3.54 17.03
N ARG A 110 -10.63 4.43 17.93
CA ARG A 110 -9.72 5.27 18.73
C ARG A 110 -8.79 4.44 19.62
N TRP A 111 -9.30 3.38 20.26
CA TRP A 111 -8.48 2.47 21.05
C TRP A 111 -7.48 1.69 20.20
N VAL A 112 -7.87 1.21 19.02
CA VAL A 112 -6.94 0.54 18.10
C VAL A 112 -5.80 1.47 17.70
N ILE A 113 -6.11 2.74 17.36
CA ILE A 113 -5.09 3.75 17.04
C ILE A 113 -4.21 4.01 18.26
N ALA A 114 -4.80 4.27 19.43
CA ALA A 114 -4.04 4.52 20.66
C ALA A 114 -3.11 3.36 21.01
N SER A 115 -3.56 2.11 20.86
CA SER A 115 -2.75 0.91 21.05
C SER A 115 -1.62 0.80 20.03
N ALA A 116 -1.91 1.02 18.74
CA ALA A 116 -0.92 0.97 17.66
C ALA A 116 0.22 1.99 17.83
N LEU A 117 -0.06 3.11 18.50
CA LEU A 117 0.94 4.14 18.81
C LEU A 117 1.62 3.88 20.16
N GLY A 118 0.86 3.52 21.20
CA GLY A 118 1.36 3.44 22.57
C GLY A 118 2.40 2.35 22.79
N GLY A 119 2.19 1.15 22.25
CA GLY A 119 3.12 0.03 22.42
C GLY A 119 4.52 0.30 21.87
N PRO A 120 4.66 0.72 20.60
CA PRO A 120 5.96 1.06 20.02
C PRO A 120 6.65 2.25 20.68
N LEU A 121 5.90 3.25 21.15
CA LEU A 121 6.46 4.37 21.92
C LEU A 121 7.01 3.91 23.27
N LEU A 122 6.33 3.00 23.96
CA LEU A 122 6.85 2.39 25.19
C LEU A 122 8.16 1.64 24.93
N ILE A 123 8.21 0.83 23.87
CA ILE A 123 9.43 0.11 23.47
C ILE A 123 10.55 1.09 23.14
N THR A 124 10.24 2.21 22.50
CA THR A 124 11.20 3.27 22.18
C THR A 124 11.76 3.92 23.44
N ALA A 125 10.92 4.17 24.45
CA ALA A 125 11.39 4.67 25.75
C ALA A 125 12.36 3.67 26.42
N ILE A 126 12.03 2.38 26.39
CA ILE A 126 12.89 1.30 26.91
C ILE A 126 14.21 1.25 26.11
N ALA A 127 14.14 1.28 24.78
CA ALA A 127 15.32 1.25 23.91
C ALA A 127 16.25 2.44 24.18
N LEU A 128 15.72 3.66 24.32
CA LEU A 128 16.51 4.84 24.68
C LEU A 128 17.17 4.69 26.06
N ALA A 129 16.46 4.15 27.05
CA ALA A 129 17.03 3.89 28.37
C ALA A 129 18.18 2.86 28.30
N VAL A 130 17.99 1.77 27.54
CA VAL A 130 19.03 0.74 27.32
C VAL A 130 20.24 1.32 26.59
N ILE A 131 20.05 2.15 25.57
CA ILE A 131 21.16 2.80 24.85
C ILE A 131 21.89 3.77 25.77
N HIS A 132 21.15 4.52 26.61
CA HIS A 132 21.76 5.44 27.55
C HIS A 132 22.65 4.72 28.57
N ASP A 133 22.16 3.61 29.13
CA ASP A 133 22.95 2.74 30.01
C ASP A 133 24.17 2.17 29.28
N ALA A 134 23.99 1.61 28.08
CA ALA A 134 25.08 1.05 27.27
C ALA A 134 26.15 2.10 26.87
N SER A 135 25.74 3.34 26.60
CA SER A 135 26.66 4.44 26.23
C SER A 135 27.59 4.85 27.37
N SER A 136 27.24 4.54 28.62
CA SER A 136 28.14 4.77 29.77
C SER A 136 29.35 3.84 29.78
N VAL A 137 29.24 2.68 29.12
CA VAL A 137 30.29 1.66 29.01
C VAL A 137 30.96 1.69 27.64
N ILE A 138 30.19 1.93 26.57
CA ILE A 138 30.65 1.95 25.18
C ILE A 138 30.68 3.40 24.68
N THR A 139 31.84 4.06 24.85
CA THR A 139 32.00 5.51 24.58
C THR A 139 31.85 5.90 23.10
N GLU A 140 31.95 4.94 22.17
CA GLU A 140 31.73 5.16 20.74
C GLU A 140 30.24 5.26 20.36
N LEU A 141 29.34 4.74 21.22
CA LEU A 141 27.90 4.73 20.98
C LEU A 141 27.27 5.99 21.57
N GLN A 142 26.73 6.84 20.70
CA GLN A 142 26.07 8.07 21.13
C GLN A 142 24.57 7.85 21.32
N THR A 143 24.01 8.41 22.40
CA THR A 143 22.56 8.42 22.63
C THR A 143 21.85 9.28 21.60
N PRO A 144 20.90 8.72 20.82
CA PRO A 144 20.14 9.50 19.87
C PRO A 144 19.25 10.53 20.56
N ASN A 145 18.90 11.60 19.84
CA ASN A 145 17.95 12.60 20.32
C ASN A 145 16.58 11.94 20.60
N ALA A 146 16.13 11.98 21.85
CA ALA A 146 14.90 11.34 22.30
C ALA A 146 13.65 11.86 21.55
N LEU A 147 13.53 13.17 21.34
CA LEU A 147 12.40 13.76 20.62
C LEU A 147 12.34 13.23 19.18
N ARG A 148 13.49 13.18 18.49
CA ARG A 148 13.58 12.62 17.15
C ARG A 148 13.16 11.14 17.13
N ALA A 149 13.64 10.35 18.09
CA ALA A 149 13.28 8.93 18.20
C ALA A 149 11.77 8.72 18.38
N PHE A 150 11.15 9.43 19.32
CA PHE A 150 9.70 9.35 19.55
C PHE A 150 8.89 9.82 18.34
N VAL A 151 9.30 10.92 17.69
CA VAL A 151 8.60 11.45 16.51
C VAL A 151 8.68 10.47 15.34
N SER A 152 9.86 9.92 15.03
CA SER A 152 9.98 8.98 13.92
C SER A 152 9.13 7.72 14.14
N VAL A 153 9.18 7.14 15.34
CA VAL A 153 8.36 5.96 15.69
C VAL A 153 6.87 6.29 15.63
N LEU A 154 6.46 7.45 16.17
CA LEU A 154 5.09 7.93 16.12
C LEU A 154 4.60 8.04 14.67
N VAL A 155 5.38 8.66 13.79
CA VAL A 155 5.03 8.85 12.37
C VAL A 155 4.87 7.51 11.65
N VAL A 156 5.81 6.59 11.81
CA VAL A 156 5.78 5.26 11.19
C VAL A 156 4.50 4.50 11.59
N HIS A 157 4.22 4.45 12.89
CA HIS A 157 3.05 3.74 13.38
C HIS A 157 1.74 4.48 13.12
N ALA A 158 1.74 5.81 13.06
CA ALA A 158 0.57 6.61 12.68
C ALA A 158 0.20 6.36 11.21
N ILE A 159 1.17 6.33 10.30
CA ILE A 159 0.96 5.98 8.89
C ILE A 159 0.37 4.57 8.79
N GLY A 160 0.99 3.59 9.48
CA GLY A 160 0.51 2.21 9.50
C GLY A 160 -0.92 2.11 10.03
N ALA A 161 -1.20 2.70 11.20
CA ALA A 161 -2.53 2.69 11.80
C ALA A 161 -3.57 3.38 10.91
N ALA A 162 -3.22 4.52 10.29
CA ALA A 162 -4.09 5.23 9.36
C ALA A 162 -4.45 4.35 8.15
N ILE A 163 -3.45 3.74 7.49
CA ILE A 163 -3.69 2.82 6.36
C ILE A 163 -4.55 1.63 6.80
N GLY A 164 -4.22 1.01 7.93
CA GLY A 164 -4.93 -0.16 8.45
C GLY A 164 -6.40 0.12 8.77
N VAL A 165 -6.66 1.18 9.52
CA VAL A 165 -8.02 1.62 9.88
C VAL A 165 -8.77 2.06 8.62
N TRP A 166 -8.16 2.89 7.76
CA TRP A 166 -8.78 3.37 6.52
C TRP A 166 -9.22 2.22 5.61
N SER A 167 -8.44 1.15 5.51
CA SER A 167 -8.78 -0.02 4.70
C SER A 167 -10.11 -0.69 5.12
N ARG A 168 -10.53 -0.52 6.38
CA ARG A 168 -11.74 -1.14 6.95
C ARG A 168 -12.91 -0.18 7.05
N VAL A 169 -12.67 1.04 7.54
CA VAL A 169 -13.74 2.02 7.81
C VAL A 169 -13.76 3.20 6.84
N GLY A 170 -12.78 3.34 5.94
CA GLY A 170 -12.65 4.50 5.05
C GLY A 170 -13.86 4.72 4.14
N ARG A 171 -14.44 3.65 3.57
CA ARG A 171 -15.68 3.75 2.78
C ARG A 171 -16.86 4.29 3.59
N ARG A 172 -17.03 3.78 4.83
CA ARG A 172 -18.07 4.24 5.75
C ARG A 172 -17.81 5.69 6.17
N ALA A 173 -16.57 6.04 6.48
CA ALA A 173 -16.16 7.38 6.86
C ALA A 173 -16.44 8.39 5.74
N LEU A 174 -16.13 8.04 4.49
CA LEU A 174 -16.47 8.85 3.31
C LEU A 174 -17.97 9.00 3.13
N ALA A 175 -18.75 7.92 3.28
CA ALA A 175 -20.19 7.94 3.09
C ALA A 175 -20.95 8.83 4.10
N VAL A 176 -20.41 9.00 5.32
CA VAL A 176 -20.98 9.90 6.34
C VAL A 176 -20.36 11.30 6.33
N SER A 177 -19.32 11.52 5.52
CA SER A 177 -18.66 12.83 5.39
C SER A 177 -19.32 13.68 4.31
N SER A 178 -19.13 15.01 4.39
CA SER A 178 -19.52 15.94 3.33
C SER A 178 -18.57 15.94 2.12
N LEU A 179 -17.58 15.02 2.09
CA LEU A 179 -16.59 14.97 1.04
C LEU A 179 -17.18 14.40 -0.26
N PRO A 180 -16.63 14.80 -1.43
CA PRO A 180 -17.10 14.26 -2.70
C PRO A 180 -16.90 12.73 -2.78
N ASN A 181 -17.90 12.05 -3.34
CA ASN A 181 -17.90 10.58 -3.51
C ASN A 181 -16.73 10.05 -4.36
N TRP A 182 -16.17 10.86 -5.25
CA TRP A 182 -15.01 10.52 -6.09
C TRP A 182 -13.66 10.57 -5.37
N LEU A 183 -13.61 11.03 -4.10
CA LEU A 183 -12.36 11.15 -3.37
C LEU A 183 -11.68 9.79 -3.14
N GLY A 184 -12.46 8.76 -2.86
CA GLY A 184 -11.94 7.39 -2.72
C GLY A 184 -11.28 6.88 -4.00
N ASP A 185 -11.80 7.24 -5.17
CA ASP A 185 -11.20 6.89 -6.45
C ASP A 185 -9.89 7.65 -6.70
N SER A 186 -9.75 8.87 -6.18
CA SER A 186 -8.51 9.66 -6.28
C SER A 186 -7.37 8.97 -5.54
N LEU A 187 -7.65 8.41 -4.36
CA LEU A 187 -6.68 7.61 -3.61
C LEU A 187 -6.28 6.34 -4.38
N ARG A 188 -7.24 5.65 -5.02
CA ARG A 188 -6.94 4.48 -5.86
C ARG A 188 -6.08 4.85 -7.07
N ALA A 189 -6.35 6.00 -7.69
CA ALA A 189 -5.56 6.52 -8.81
C ALA A 189 -4.13 6.90 -8.39
N SER A 190 -3.99 7.56 -7.23
CA SER A 190 -2.69 7.85 -6.63
C SER A 190 -1.88 6.58 -6.38
N VAL A 191 -2.49 5.56 -5.74
CA VAL A 191 -1.84 4.27 -5.50
C VAL A 191 -1.42 3.60 -6.81
N ALA A 192 -2.28 3.60 -7.82
CA ALA A 192 -1.95 3.02 -9.13
C ALA A 192 -0.75 3.72 -9.78
N GLY A 193 -0.70 5.05 -9.76
CA GLY A 193 0.43 5.83 -10.30
C GLY A 193 1.72 5.58 -9.55
N VAL A 194 1.70 5.63 -8.21
CA VAL A 194 2.87 5.37 -7.37
C VAL A 194 3.40 3.95 -7.58
N LEU A 195 2.52 2.94 -7.60
CA LEU A 195 2.93 1.56 -7.85
C LEU A 195 3.47 1.36 -9.27
N ALA A 196 2.90 2.03 -10.28
CA ALA A 196 3.42 1.99 -11.64
C ALA A 196 4.82 2.62 -11.72
N LEU A 197 5.01 3.80 -11.11
CA LEU A 197 6.30 4.49 -11.11
C LEU A 197 7.39 3.69 -10.40
N VAL A 198 7.12 3.25 -9.16
CA VAL A 198 8.06 2.46 -8.35
C VAL A 198 8.29 1.09 -8.96
N GLY A 199 7.25 0.43 -9.49
CA GLY A 199 7.35 -0.90 -10.09
C GLY A 199 8.19 -0.89 -11.38
N LEU A 200 7.93 0.06 -12.28
CA LEU A 200 8.72 0.21 -13.51
C LEU A 200 10.17 0.64 -13.21
N SER A 201 10.36 1.54 -12.23
CA SER A 201 11.70 1.91 -11.78
C SER A 201 12.45 0.72 -11.18
N GLY A 202 11.77 -0.12 -10.41
CA GLY A 202 12.33 -1.37 -9.89
C GLY A 202 12.72 -2.36 -10.99
N LEU A 203 11.93 -2.45 -12.06
CA LEU A 203 12.29 -3.26 -13.23
C LEU A 203 13.57 -2.73 -13.91
N VAL A 204 13.72 -1.41 -14.03
CA VAL A 204 14.96 -0.80 -14.54
C VAL A 204 16.13 -1.04 -13.61
N THR A 205 15.96 -0.89 -12.30
CA THR A 205 17.03 -1.20 -11.32
C THR A 205 17.48 -2.66 -11.45
N ALA A 206 16.53 -3.60 -11.53
CA ALA A 206 16.84 -5.03 -11.71
C ALA A 206 17.52 -5.30 -13.06
N GLY A 207 17.02 -4.73 -14.15
CA GLY A 207 17.63 -4.82 -15.48
C GLY A 207 19.05 -4.25 -15.50
N SER A 208 19.28 -3.13 -14.80
CA SER A 208 20.60 -2.53 -14.65
C SER A 208 21.57 -3.44 -13.91
N LEU A 209 21.14 -4.13 -12.83
CA LEU A 209 21.99 -5.12 -12.15
C LEU A 209 22.38 -6.30 -13.05
N VAL A 210 21.46 -6.77 -13.90
CA VAL A 210 21.75 -7.85 -14.85
C VAL A 210 22.77 -7.38 -15.91
N VAL A 211 22.60 -6.17 -16.43
CA VAL A 211 23.55 -5.58 -17.40
C VAL A 211 24.92 -5.35 -16.75
N HIS A 212 24.96 -4.88 -15.51
CA HIS A 212 26.19 -4.56 -14.76
C HIS A 212 26.60 -5.68 -13.79
N TRP A 213 26.32 -6.94 -14.17
CA TRP A 213 26.60 -8.10 -13.32
C TRP A 213 28.07 -8.20 -12.91
N ALA A 214 29.00 -7.89 -13.83
CA ALA A 214 30.44 -7.90 -13.55
C ALA A 214 30.81 -6.89 -12.45
N THR A 215 30.32 -5.65 -12.54
CA THR A 215 30.52 -4.62 -11.51
C THR A 215 29.90 -5.04 -10.19
N MET A 216 28.71 -5.62 -10.21
CA MET A 216 28.08 -6.15 -8.99
C MET A 216 28.96 -7.23 -8.33
N GLN A 217 29.55 -8.14 -9.12
CA GLN A 217 30.47 -9.17 -8.63
C GLN A 217 31.75 -8.58 -8.04
N GLU A 218 32.32 -7.55 -8.67
CA GLU A 218 33.49 -6.82 -8.14
C GLU A 218 33.19 -6.17 -6.78
N LEU A 219 31.99 -5.60 -6.60
CA LEU A 219 31.57 -5.01 -5.33
C LEU A 219 31.44 -6.03 -4.19
N TYR A 220 31.15 -7.30 -4.48
CA TYR A 220 31.22 -8.37 -3.48
C TYR A 220 32.65 -8.70 -3.05
N GLY A 221 33.65 -8.34 -3.86
CA GLY A 221 35.07 -8.56 -3.59
C GLY A 221 35.64 -7.77 -2.41
N ILE A 222 34.85 -6.90 -1.76
CA ILE A 222 35.24 -6.25 -0.50
C ILE A 222 35.38 -7.25 0.67
N THR A 223 34.87 -8.47 0.52
CA THR A 223 34.98 -9.52 1.51
C THR A 223 35.21 -10.89 0.87
N ASP A 224 36.16 -11.63 1.42
CA ASP A 224 36.47 -13.01 1.03
C ASP A 224 35.57 -14.05 1.73
N SER A 225 34.71 -13.61 2.65
CA SER A 225 33.83 -14.50 3.42
C SER A 225 32.48 -14.69 2.72
N ILE A 226 32.05 -15.95 2.56
CA ILE A 226 30.70 -16.30 2.09
C ILE A 226 29.64 -15.61 2.96
N PHE A 227 29.87 -15.53 4.27
CA PHE A 227 28.94 -14.87 5.18
C PHE A 227 28.93 -13.35 5.00
N GLY A 228 30.09 -12.76 4.69
CA GLY A 228 30.21 -11.36 4.32
C GLY A 228 29.40 -11.04 3.05
N GLN A 229 29.53 -11.87 2.02
CA GLN A 229 28.78 -11.75 0.77
C GLN A 229 27.27 -11.92 0.99
N PHE A 230 26.86 -12.89 1.81
CA PHE A 230 25.46 -13.05 2.23
C PHE A 230 24.92 -11.80 2.94
N SER A 231 25.70 -11.24 3.89
CA SER A 231 25.33 -10.03 4.62
C SER A 231 25.20 -8.81 3.68
N LEU A 232 26.10 -8.67 2.71
CA LEU A 232 26.01 -7.64 1.66
C LEU A 232 24.79 -7.83 0.77
N THR A 233 24.42 -9.07 0.48
CA THR A 233 23.20 -9.40 -0.28
C THR A 233 21.95 -8.99 0.50
N VAL A 234 21.87 -9.36 1.78
CA VAL A 234 20.75 -8.95 2.65
C VAL A 234 20.68 -7.43 2.76
N LEU A 235 21.81 -6.77 2.98
CA LEU A 235 21.88 -5.31 3.04
C LEU A 235 21.43 -4.66 1.73
N SER A 236 21.84 -5.20 0.59
CA SER A 236 21.41 -4.78 -0.75
C SER A 236 19.90 -4.89 -0.92
N VAL A 237 19.28 -5.97 -0.45
CA VAL A 237 17.82 -6.14 -0.46
C VAL A 237 17.13 -5.12 0.45
N LEU A 238 17.68 -4.85 1.63
CA LEU A 238 17.12 -3.84 2.55
C LEU A 238 17.14 -2.42 1.96
N TYR A 239 18.18 -2.09 1.20
CA TYR A 239 18.35 -0.80 0.51
C TYR A 239 17.70 -0.73 -0.88
N ALA A 240 17.20 -1.85 -1.42
CA ALA A 240 16.59 -1.86 -2.74
C ALA A 240 15.49 -0.79 -2.89
N PRO A 241 14.58 -0.56 -1.91
CA PRO A 241 13.59 0.51 -2.06
C PRO A 241 14.20 1.91 -2.11
N ASN A 242 15.35 2.18 -1.45
CA ASN A 242 16.04 3.47 -1.57
C ASN A 242 16.53 3.71 -3.00
N VAL A 243 17.14 2.70 -3.62
CA VAL A 243 17.65 2.80 -5.00
C VAL A 243 16.51 2.91 -6.02
N ILE A 244 15.40 2.22 -5.79
CA ILE A 244 14.20 2.32 -6.62
C ILE A 244 13.57 3.72 -6.53
N VAL A 245 13.54 4.33 -5.34
CA VAL A 245 13.08 5.71 -5.17
C VAL A 245 14.00 6.70 -5.87
N GLY A 246 15.33 6.51 -5.80
CA GLY A 246 16.29 7.29 -6.58
C GLY A 246 16.08 7.16 -8.10
N THR A 247 15.86 5.93 -8.58
CA THR A 247 15.54 5.64 -9.98
C THR A 247 14.22 6.29 -10.40
N SER A 248 13.21 6.28 -9.51
CA SER A 248 11.92 6.95 -9.73
C SER A 248 12.09 8.46 -9.84
N ALA A 249 12.99 9.05 -9.04
CA ALA A 249 13.32 10.47 -9.12
C ALA A 249 13.93 10.82 -10.48
N MET A 250 14.88 10.02 -10.96
CA MET A 250 15.43 10.17 -12.31
C MET A 250 14.34 10.07 -13.37
N ALA A 251 13.46 9.06 -13.28
CA ALA A 251 12.37 8.82 -14.24
C ALA A 251 11.40 10.00 -14.40
N VAL A 252 11.17 10.79 -13.35
CA VAL A 252 10.33 11.98 -13.43
C VAL A 252 11.09 13.26 -13.79
N GLY A 253 12.41 13.17 -14.00
CA GLY A 253 13.27 14.30 -14.37
C GLY A 253 13.95 15.00 -13.20
N SER A 254 13.89 14.45 -11.98
CA SER A 254 14.66 14.90 -10.82
C SER A 254 16.09 14.30 -10.84
N SER A 255 16.85 14.54 -9.76
CA SER A 255 18.18 13.98 -9.53
C SER A 255 18.24 13.20 -8.22
N ALA A 256 19.00 12.10 -8.23
CA ALA A 256 19.44 11.38 -7.04
C ALA A 256 20.91 11.75 -6.75
N HIS A 257 21.24 11.90 -5.47
CA HIS A 257 22.56 12.29 -5.01
C HIS A 257 23.10 11.22 -4.06
N LEU A 258 24.35 10.81 -4.29
CA LEU A 258 25.16 10.06 -3.33
C LEU A 258 26.43 10.85 -3.07
N GLY A 259 26.41 11.69 -2.03
CA GLY A 259 27.51 12.59 -1.75
C GLY A 259 27.70 13.60 -2.86
N PHE A 260 28.84 13.53 -3.54
CA PHE A 260 29.16 14.37 -4.70
C PHE A 260 28.67 13.76 -6.02
N ALA A 261 28.37 12.46 -6.05
CA ALA A 261 27.83 11.81 -7.23
C ALA A 261 26.37 12.24 -7.44
N THR A 262 26.02 12.62 -8.67
CA THR A 262 24.69 13.07 -9.04
C THR A 262 24.20 12.31 -10.26
N PHE A 263 23.01 11.73 -10.14
CA PHE A 263 22.37 10.91 -11.16
C PHE A 263 21.05 11.55 -11.56
N SER A 264 20.93 11.96 -12.82
CA SER A 264 19.69 12.47 -13.41
C SER A 264 19.51 11.87 -14.79
N SER A 265 18.28 11.91 -15.32
CA SER A 265 18.00 11.53 -16.70
C SER A 265 18.77 12.39 -17.71
N PHE A 266 19.14 13.61 -17.37
CA PHE A 266 19.78 14.52 -18.33
C PHE A 266 21.31 14.53 -18.21
N THR A 267 21.84 14.27 -17.02
CA THR A 267 23.27 14.36 -16.73
C THR A 267 23.64 13.42 -15.58
N VAL A 268 24.81 12.76 -15.69
CA VAL A 268 25.41 12.00 -14.60
C VAL A 268 26.79 12.58 -14.29
N PHE A 269 27.00 12.90 -13.02
CA PHE A 269 28.29 13.25 -12.46
C PHE A 269 28.74 12.12 -11.56
N GLY A 270 29.82 11.44 -11.95
CA GLY A 270 30.42 10.38 -11.16
C GLY A 270 31.05 10.90 -9.87
N GLY A 271 31.31 9.99 -8.95
CA GLY A 271 31.99 10.25 -7.68
C GLY A 271 32.17 8.96 -6.90
N ASP A 272 32.85 9.04 -5.77
CA ASP A 272 33.01 7.88 -4.90
C ASP A 272 31.66 7.48 -4.30
N ILE A 273 31.22 6.26 -4.62
CA ILE A 273 29.99 5.67 -4.09
C ILE A 273 30.33 4.51 -3.14
N PRO A 274 29.49 4.23 -2.13
CA PRO A 274 29.70 3.09 -1.25
C PRO A 274 29.80 1.77 -2.04
N ALA A 275 30.66 0.87 -1.58
CA ALA A 275 30.82 -0.46 -2.18
C ALA A 275 29.67 -1.40 -1.76
N LEU A 276 28.45 -1.07 -2.17
CA LEU A 276 27.25 -1.89 -1.95
C LEU A 276 26.80 -2.50 -3.28
N PRO A 277 26.64 -3.84 -3.38
CA PRO A 277 26.29 -4.50 -4.64
C PRO A 277 25.05 -3.93 -5.34
N ILE A 278 24.02 -3.51 -4.60
CA ILE A 278 22.82 -2.85 -5.17
C ILE A 278 23.14 -1.56 -5.96
N LEU A 279 24.23 -0.88 -5.63
CA LEU A 279 24.65 0.36 -6.30
C LEU A 279 25.35 0.08 -7.64
N ALA A 280 25.63 -1.17 -8.00
CA ALA A 280 26.02 -1.52 -9.38
C ALA A 280 24.92 -1.15 -10.41
N ALA A 281 23.68 -0.95 -9.95
CA ALA A 281 22.60 -0.45 -10.81
C ALA A 281 22.75 1.03 -11.18
N ALA A 282 23.61 1.79 -10.49
CA ALA A 282 23.79 3.22 -10.72
C ALA A 282 24.40 3.46 -12.12
N PRO A 283 23.84 4.38 -12.92
CA PRO A 283 24.33 4.60 -14.27
C PRO A 283 25.70 5.28 -14.25
N THR A 284 26.56 4.89 -15.21
CA THR A 284 27.87 5.50 -15.40
C THR A 284 27.81 6.59 -16.49
N PRO A 285 28.60 7.68 -16.38
CA PRO A 285 28.68 8.67 -17.44
C PRO A 285 29.33 8.10 -18.71
N PRO A 286 28.81 8.41 -19.92
CA PRO A 286 27.56 9.11 -20.21
C PRO A 286 26.33 8.17 -20.16
N LEU A 287 25.17 8.69 -19.77
CA LEU A 287 23.93 7.91 -19.59
C LEU A 287 23.36 7.31 -20.90
N GLY A 288 23.88 7.69 -22.07
CA GLY A 288 23.44 7.19 -23.38
C GLY A 288 21.96 7.49 -23.65
N PRO A 289 21.27 6.74 -24.54
CA PRO A 289 19.86 6.97 -24.87
C PRO A 289 18.86 6.48 -23.80
N VAL A 290 19.34 5.89 -22.71
CA VAL A 290 18.51 5.28 -21.65
C VAL A 290 17.63 6.32 -20.93
N TRP A 291 17.98 7.60 -20.98
CA TRP A 291 17.16 8.68 -20.43
C TRP A 291 15.74 8.71 -21.01
N VAL A 292 15.57 8.34 -22.29
CA VAL A 292 14.24 8.28 -22.92
C VAL A 292 13.39 7.21 -22.24
N ALA A 293 13.96 6.04 -21.96
CA ALA A 293 13.27 4.96 -21.26
C ALA A 293 12.86 5.39 -19.85
N LEU A 294 13.72 6.14 -19.14
CA LEU A 294 13.40 6.72 -17.83
C LEU A 294 12.21 7.69 -17.90
N LEU A 295 12.16 8.58 -18.90
CA LEU A 295 11.03 9.50 -19.05
C LEU A 295 9.73 8.80 -19.48
N ILE A 296 9.83 7.72 -20.27
CA ILE A 296 8.68 6.87 -20.61
C ILE A 296 8.07 6.29 -19.34
N ILE A 297 8.89 5.91 -18.34
CA ILE A 297 8.37 5.42 -17.04
C ILE A 297 7.57 6.50 -16.32
N GLY A 298 8.08 7.74 -16.28
CA GLY A 298 7.34 8.90 -15.78
C GLY A 298 6.00 9.05 -16.49
N ALA A 299 5.99 9.03 -17.83
CA ALA A 299 4.78 9.11 -18.64
C ALA A 299 3.79 7.96 -18.36
N SER A 300 4.26 6.71 -18.38
CA SER A 300 3.44 5.51 -18.15
C SER A 300 2.78 5.52 -16.78
N SER A 301 3.46 6.02 -15.76
CA SER A 301 2.87 6.18 -14.42
C SER A 301 1.74 7.22 -14.42
N GLY A 302 1.89 8.33 -15.15
CA GLY A 302 0.81 9.30 -15.37
C GLY A 302 -0.39 8.71 -16.14
N VAL A 303 -0.14 7.85 -17.13
CA VAL A 303 -1.19 7.09 -17.83
C VAL A 303 -1.96 6.22 -16.84
N ALA A 304 -1.28 5.50 -15.94
CA ALA A 304 -1.94 4.66 -14.94
C ALA A 304 -2.88 5.46 -14.01
N VAL A 305 -2.44 6.66 -13.57
CA VAL A 305 -3.29 7.58 -12.80
C VAL A 305 -4.52 7.99 -13.63
N GLY A 306 -4.31 8.41 -14.87
CA GLY A 306 -5.38 8.88 -15.74
C GLY A 306 -6.41 7.78 -16.07
N GLN A 307 -5.95 6.57 -16.39
CA GLN A 307 -6.81 5.40 -16.62
C GLN A 307 -7.65 5.08 -15.39
N GLN A 308 -7.05 5.10 -14.19
CA GLN A 308 -7.77 4.86 -12.94
C GLN A 308 -8.79 5.96 -12.66
N CYS A 309 -8.47 7.22 -12.96
CA CYS A 309 -9.42 8.33 -12.87
C CYS A 309 -10.58 8.21 -13.86
N ALA A 310 -10.33 7.73 -15.09
CA ALA A 310 -11.33 7.62 -16.15
C ALA A 310 -12.39 6.53 -15.92
N ARG A 311 -12.12 5.53 -15.06
CA ARG A 311 -13.05 4.41 -14.78
C ARG A 311 -14.46 4.85 -14.36
N HIS A 312 -14.57 5.98 -13.67
CA HIS A 312 -15.85 6.57 -13.30
C HIS A 312 -15.91 7.99 -13.87
N PRO A 313 -16.53 8.17 -15.05
CA PRO A 313 -16.59 9.47 -15.71
C PRO A 313 -17.33 10.51 -14.88
N LEU A 314 -16.79 11.71 -14.86
CA LEU A 314 -17.34 12.85 -14.11
C LEU A 314 -17.50 14.07 -15.03
N PRO A 315 -18.32 15.06 -14.67
CA PRO A 315 -18.28 16.36 -15.35
C PRO A 315 -16.86 16.96 -15.28
N LEU A 316 -16.55 17.88 -16.20
CA LEU A 316 -15.20 18.41 -16.40
C LEU A 316 -14.50 18.86 -15.10
N LEU A 317 -15.14 19.72 -14.30
CA LEU A 317 -14.55 20.25 -13.07
C LEU A 317 -14.28 19.16 -12.02
N PRO A 318 -15.25 18.30 -11.64
CA PRO A 318 -14.97 17.17 -10.74
C PRO A 318 -13.95 16.16 -11.28
N ALA A 319 -13.91 15.90 -12.60
CA ALA A 319 -12.90 15.03 -13.21
C ALA A 319 -11.49 15.61 -13.02
N MET A 320 -11.34 16.92 -13.25
CA MET A 320 -10.08 17.64 -13.02
C MET A 320 -9.69 17.63 -11.54
N ALA A 321 -10.63 17.92 -10.64
CA ALA A 321 -10.39 17.89 -9.20
C ALA A 321 -9.96 16.48 -8.71
N LYS A 322 -10.62 15.42 -9.19
CA LYS A 322 -10.26 14.03 -8.90
C LYS A 322 -8.81 13.71 -9.29
N LEU A 323 -8.43 14.10 -10.51
CA LEU A 323 -7.06 13.90 -10.99
C LEU A 323 -6.04 14.73 -10.21
N LEU A 324 -6.34 16.00 -9.91
CA LEU A 324 -5.44 16.86 -9.15
C LEU A 324 -5.20 16.31 -7.74
N VAL A 325 -6.25 15.87 -7.05
CA VAL A 325 -6.12 15.23 -5.74
C VAL A 325 -5.28 13.96 -5.82
N ALA A 326 -5.50 13.11 -6.84
CA ALA A 326 -4.68 11.92 -7.06
C ALA A 326 -3.20 12.27 -7.32
N SER A 327 -2.95 13.31 -8.12
CA SER A 327 -1.61 13.77 -8.50
C SER A 327 -0.85 14.34 -7.32
N VAL A 328 -1.49 15.23 -6.54
CA VAL A 328 -0.90 15.78 -5.31
C VAL A 328 -0.64 14.68 -4.28
N THR A 329 -1.60 13.78 -4.07
CA THR A 329 -1.42 12.68 -3.11
C THR A 329 -0.26 11.77 -3.54
N GLY A 330 -0.16 11.45 -4.82
CA GLY A 330 0.93 10.61 -5.35
C GLY A 330 2.30 11.28 -5.22
N ALA A 331 2.39 12.56 -5.55
CA ALA A 331 3.60 13.36 -5.39
C ALA A 331 4.02 13.45 -3.90
N LEU A 332 3.08 13.64 -2.98
CA LEU A 332 3.34 13.66 -1.54
C LEU A 332 3.81 12.29 -1.01
N VAL A 333 3.22 11.19 -1.49
CA VAL A 333 3.67 9.83 -1.12
C VAL A 333 5.10 9.57 -1.62
N MET A 334 5.41 9.89 -2.87
CA MET A 334 6.77 9.76 -3.41
C MET A 334 7.76 10.66 -2.67
N SER A 335 7.36 11.89 -2.37
CA SER A 335 8.12 12.84 -1.56
C SER A 335 8.41 12.27 -0.16
N LEU A 336 7.42 11.65 0.49
CA LEU A 336 7.61 11.03 1.81
C LEU A 336 8.57 9.84 1.76
N LEU A 337 8.47 8.99 0.73
CA LEU A 337 9.40 7.87 0.52
C LEU A 337 10.83 8.36 0.29
N ALA A 338 10.99 9.40 -0.54
CA ALA A 338 12.28 10.03 -0.80
C ALA A 338 12.90 10.64 0.45
N TYR A 339 12.11 11.38 1.24
CA TYR A 339 12.57 11.93 2.50
C TYR A 339 13.03 10.83 3.47
N GLY A 340 12.22 9.78 3.63
CA GLY A 340 12.57 8.62 4.47
C GLY A 340 13.76 7.81 3.95
N GLY A 341 14.08 7.88 2.66
CA GLY A 341 15.25 7.22 2.07
C GLY A 341 16.52 8.08 2.06
N SER A 342 16.45 9.30 2.59
CA SER A 342 17.53 10.29 2.56
C SER A 342 18.18 10.48 3.94
N GLY A 343 19.42 10.97 3.96
CA GLY A 343 20.14 11.21 5.20
C GLY A 343 21.62 11.51 4.97
N ARG A 344 22.40 11.58 6.05
CA ARG A 344 23.87 11.66 5.98
C ARG A 344 24.47 10.26 6.02
N LEU A 345 25.48 9.98 5.22
CA LEU A 345 26.18 8.71 5.19
C LEU A 345 27.66 8.92 5.47
N GLY A 346 28.02 9.02 6.75
CA GLY A 346 29.40 9.16 7.19
C GLY A 346 30.19 10.20 6.38
N ASN A 347 31.30 9.76 5.78
CA ASN A 347 32.19 10.61 4.99
C ASN A 347 31.68 10.86 3.56
N PHE A 348 30.73 10.08 3.05
CA PHE A 348 30.15 10.30 1.71
C PHE A 348 29.28 11.57 1.68
N GLY A 349 28.80 12.04 2.83
CA GLY A 349 27.98 13.25 2.89
C GLY A 349 26.50 12.94 2.76
N HIS A 350 25.72 13.82 2.12
CA HIS A 350 24.28 13.65 2.02
C HIS A 350 23.91 12.69 0.87
N VAL A 351 23.01 11.76 1.15
CA VAL A 351 22.38 10.89 0.15
C VAL A 351 20.89 11.19 0.15
N GLY A 352 20.32 11.33 -1.03
CA GLY A 352 18.90 11.66 -1.18
C GLY A 352 18.56 11.97 -2.62
N VAL A 353 17.47 12.70 -2.81
CA VAL A 353 17.02 13.18 -4.12
C VAL A 353 16.75 14.68 -4.03
N ASP A 354 16.74 15.38 -5.16
CA ASP A 354 16.19 16.73 -5.20
C ASP A 354 14.67 16.64 -4.94
N GLN A 355 14.32 16.95 -3.69
CA GLN A 355 12.97 16.85 -3.17
C GLN A 355 11.99 17.76 -3.92
N GLY A 356 12.43 18.97 -4.28
CA GLY A 356 11.61 19.95 -4.99
C GLY A 356 11.34 19.49 -6.41
N ALA A 357 12.40 19.11 -7.13
CA ALA A 357 12.27 18.59 -8.49
C ALA A 357 11.48 17.28 -8.54
N LEU A 358 11.62 16.39 -7.55
CA LEU A 358 10.82 15.16 -7.45
C LEU A 358 9.33 15.48 -7.32
N LEU A 359 8.97 16.37 -6.38
CA LEU A 359 7.58 16.73 -6.13
C LEU A 359 6.93 17.33 -7.38
N ILE A 360 7.62 18.28 -8.02
CA ILE A 360 7.17 18.93 -9.24
C ILE A 360 7.08 17.92 -10.39
N GLY A 361 8.10 17.07 -10.57
CA GLY A 361 8.15 16.06 -11.63
C GLY A 361 7.02 15.03 -11.52
N VAL A 362 6.82 14.42 -10.35
CA VAL A 362 5.73 13.46 -10.15
C VAL A 362 4.38 14.13 -10.38
N PHE A 363 4.17 15.34 -9.83
CA PHE A 363 2.93 16.08 -10.04
C PHE A 363 2.71 16.39 -11.52
N PHE A 364 3.74 16.84 -12.25
CA PHE A 364 3.66 17.13 -13.67
C PHE A 364 3.24 15.91 -14.49
N TRP A 365 3.94 14.78 -14.34
CA TRP A 365 3.62 13.56 -15.07
C TRP A 365 2.22 13.04 -14.74
N PHE A 366 1.84 13.04 -13.46
CA PHE A 366 0.52 12.56 -13.03
C PHE A 366 -0.60 13.50 -13.50
N ALA A 367 -0.41 14.82 -13.45
CA ALA A 367 -1.42 15.79 -13.84
C ALA A 367 -1.53 15.92 -15.37
N VAL A 368 -0.42 16.10 -16.09
CA VAL A 368 -0.45 16.41 -17.53
C VAL A 368 -0.74 15.16 -18.36
N VAL A 369 0.03 14.08 -18.17
CA VAL A 369 -0.22 12.83 -18.90
C VAL A 369 -1.48 12.14 -18.40
N GLY A 370 -1.75 12.21 -17.09
CA GLY A 370 -3.02 11.73 -16.54
C GLY A 370 -4.23 12.48 -17.10
N TRP A 371 -4.16 13.80 -17.30
CA TRP A 371 -5.26 14.58 -17.88
C TRP A 371 -5.52 14.21 -19.33
N THR A 372 -4.43 14.13 -20.11
CA THR A 372 -4.49 13.67 -21.51
C THR A 372 -5.14 12.29 -21.57
N THR A 373 -4.75 11.39 -20.68
CA THR A 373 -5.33 10.04 -20.61
C THR A 373 -6.80 10.06 -20.18
N VAL A 374 -7.20 10.89 -19.20
CA VAL A 374 -8.60 11.03 -18.79
C VAL A 374 -9.47 11.51 -19.95
N ALA A 375 -8.99 12.48 -20.74
CA ALA A 375 -9.71 12.97 -21.91
C ALA A 375 -9.86 11.89 -23.00
N LEU A 376 -8.77 11.18 -23.32
CA LEU A 376 -8.76 10.13 -24.35
C LEU A 376 -9.54 8.87 -23.94
N ALA A 377 -9.51 8.51 -22.66
CA ALA A 377 -10.18 7.33 -22.13
C ALA A 377 -11.66 7.55 -21.76
N GLY A 378 -12.25 8.71 -22.12
CA GLY A 378 -13.67 8.98 -21.90
C GLY A 378 -14.05 9.27 -20.44
N GLY A 379 -13.10 9.73 -19.62
CA GLY A 379 -13.33 10.06 -18.21
C GLY A 379 -14.14 11.34 -17.98
N ILE A 380 -14.50 12.07 -19.04
CA ILE A 380 -15.29 13.30 -18.98
C ILE A 380 -16.70 13.01 -19.50
N SER A 381 -17.69 13.08 -18.60
CA SER A 381 -19.09 12.91 -18.98
C SER A 381 -19.62 14.21 -19.61
N PRO A 382 -20.20 14.16 -20.82
CA PRO A 382 -20.85 15.33 -21.40
C PRO A 382 -22.02 15.74 -20.49
N ARG A 383 -22.07 17.04 -20.17
CA ARG A 383 -23.10 17.63 -19.30
C ARG A 383 -24.46 17.41 -19.97
N ARG A 384 -25.16 16.32 -19.65
CA ARG A 384 -26.56 16.14 -20.04
C ARG A 384 -27.33 17.20 -19.27
N PHE A 385 -27.66 18.31 -19.94
CA PHE A 385 -28.71 19.18 -19.46
C PHE A 385 -29.94 18.31 -19.26
N ARG A 386 -30.33 18.10 -18.00
CA ARG A 386 -31.56 17.42 -17.65
C ARG A 386 -32.67 18.28 -18.25
N ARG A 387 -33.15 17.90 -19.44
CA ARG A 387 -34.30 18.54 -20.07
C ARG A 387 -35.40 18.50 -18.99
N PRO A 388 -35.92 19.64 -18.52
CA PRO A 388 -36.95 19.62 -17.50
C PRO A 388 -38.06 18.70 -18.00
N LYS A 389 -38.41 17.70 -17.20
CA LYS A 389 -39.50 16.77 -17.52
C LYS A 389 -40.72 17.67 -17.69
N ARG A 390 -41.17 17.83 -18.95
CA ARG A 390 -42.38 18.60 -19.26
C ARG A 390 -43.45 18.04 -18.32
N PRO A 391 -44.12 18.86 -17.49
CA PRO A 391 -45.19 18.38 -16.63
C PRO A 391 -46.12 17.56 -17.51
N SER A 392 -46.38 16.31 -17.12
CA SER A 392 -47.48 15.57 -17.73
C SER A 392 -48.71 16.46 -17.59
N PRO A 393 -49.48 16.71 -18.66
CA PRO A 393 -50.75 17.40 -18.53
C PRO A 393 -51.54 16.72 -17.42
N ALA A 394 -52.06 17.50 -16.47
CA ALA A 394 -52.96 16.97 -15.47
C ALA A 394 -54.12 16.28 -16.22
N PRO A 395 -54.59 15.11 -15.77
CA PRO A 395 -55.78 14.51 -16.35
C PRO A 395 -56.91 15.54 -16.22
N THR A 396 -57.48 15.91 -17.37
CA THR A 396 -58.69 16.73 -17.46
C THR A 396 -59.73 16.08 -16.54
N PRO A 397 -60.38 16.82 -15.61
CA PRO A 397 -61.50 16.26 -14.88
C PRO A 397 -62.52 15.78 -15.91
N ALA A 398 -62.89 14.51 -15.85
CA ALA A 398 -64.05 14.01 -16.58
C ALA A 398 -65.24 14.86 -16.13
N GLY A 399 -65.69 15.76 -16.98
CA GLY A 399 -67.00 16.38 -16.82
C GLY A 399 -68.04 15.29 -17.03
N ASP A 400 -68.95 15.17 -16.08
CA ASP A 400 -70.17 14.40 -16.24
C ASP A 400 -70.91 14.93 -17.47
N GLU A 401 -70.91 14.16 -18.57
CA GLU A 401 -71.89 14.31 -19.63
C GLU A 401 -72.81 13.08 -19.66
N PRO A 402 -74.13 13.31 -19.79
CA PRO A 402 -75.14 12.29 -19.56
C PRO A 402 -75.21 11.26 -20.68
N ALA A 403 -75.75 10.11 -20.31
CA ALA A 403 -75.99 8.97 -21.18
C ALA A 403 -76.84 9.31 -22.42
N ASP A 404 -76.54 8.57 -23.48
CA ASP A 404 -77.47 8.12 -24.51
C ASP A 404 -77.86 9.13 -25.62
N PHE A 405 -77.26 8.98 -26.81
CA PHE A 405 -77.88 9.34 -28.11
C PHE A 405 -77.13 8.77 -29.33
N ALA A 406 -76.63 7.53 -29.27
CA ALA A 406 -75.96 6.88 -30.41
C ALA A 406 -76.72 5.64 -30.94
N ALA A 407 -77.99 5.47 -30.58
CA ALA A 407 -78.89 4.44 -31.08
C ALA A 407 -79.75 4.93 -32.25
N LEU A 408 -79.15 5.49 -33.32
CA LEU A 408 -79.97 6.00 -34.45
C LEU A 408 -79.51 5.68 -35.86
N PHE A 409 -78.54 4.79 -36.09
CA PHE A 409 -78.28 4.29 -37.44
C PHE A 409 -77.97 2.80 -37.40
N ASP A 410 -79.04 2.02 -37.51
CA ASP A 410 -79.04 0.58 -37.78
C ASP A 410 -79.58 0.40 -39.21
N GLU A 411 -78.87 -0.36 -40.05
CA GLU A 411 -79.47 -1.11 -41.17
C GLU A 411 -78.53 -2.27 -41.59
N PRO A 412 -79.08 -3.38 -42.12
CA PRO A 412 -78.67 -4.74 -41.78
C PRO A 412 -78.14 -5.56 -42.98
N GLY A 413 -77.58 -6.74 -42.71
CA GLY A 413 -77.31 -7.77 -43.71
C GLY A 413 -76.48 -8.91 -43.13
N ASP A 414 -77.11 -9.93 -42.54
CA ASP A 414 -77.54 -11.19 -43.16
C ASP A 414 -76.48 -12.31 -42.99
N SER A 415 -76.88 -13.33 -42.23
CA SER A 415 -76.21 -14.61 -41.96
C SER A 415 -77.26 -15.68 -42.29
N PRO A 416 -76.95 -16.89 -42.80
CA PRO A 416 -76.31 -17.90 -41.94
C PRO A 416 -75.52 -19.02 -42.69
N ASP A 417 -74.71 -19.78 -41.95
CA ASP A 417 -74.92 -21.23 -41.72
C ASP A 417 -73.65 -21.92 -41.14
N GLU A 418 -73.87 -22.57 -40.00
CA GLU A 418 -73.03 -23.43 -39.14
C GLU A 418 -72.80 -24.86 -39.74
N PRO A 419 -72.34 -25.93 -39.03
CA PRO A 419 -71.42 -26.10 -37.86
C PRO A 419 -70.39 -27.26 -38.08
N ASP A 420 -69.47 -27.47 -37.12
CA ASP A 420 -69.29 -28.75 -36.36
C ASP A 420 -67.87 -28.92 -35.74
N GLU A 421 -67.85 -28.67 -34.42
CA GLU A 421 -67.16 -29.26 -33.25
C GLU A 421 -66.35 -30.61 -33.34
N PRO A 422 -65.74 -31.16 -32.24
CA PRO A 422 -64.93 -30.59 -31.13
C PRO A 422 -63.78 -31.54 -30.64
N THR A 423 -63.23 -31.23 -29.44
CA THR A 423 -62.49 -32.06 -28.45
C THR A 423 -60.94 -32.07 -28.50
N GLY A 424 -60.21 -31.92 -27.40
CA GLY A 424 -60.61 -31.81 -25.99
C GLY A 424 -59.44 -31.46 -25.05
N ASP A 425 -59.85 -30.93 -23.89
CA ASP A 425 -59.21 -30.81 -22.57
C ASP A 425 -58.26 -31.96 -22.18
N SER A 426 -57.30 -31.86 -21.25
CA SER A 426 -57.39 -31.31 -19.89
C SER A 426 -55.99 -31.16 -19.25
N ALA A 427 -55.90 -30.22 -18.31
CA ALA A 427 -54.85 -30.00 -17.32
C ALA A 427 -54.59 -31.18 -16.35
N ALA A 428 -53.42 -31.18 -15.66
CA ALA A 428 -53.31 -31.04 -14.19
C ALA A 428 -51.87 -31.28 -13.62
N GLU A 429 -51.40 -30.28 -12.88
CA GLU A 429 -50.69 -30.24 -11.58
C GLU A 429 -49.89 -31.44 -11.01
N GLY A 430 -48.79 -31.12 -10.30
CA GLY A 430 -48.14 -32.03 -9.34
C GLY A 430 -46.80 -31.53 -8.77
N GLU A 431 -46.85 -30.80 -7.66
CA GLU A 431 -45.76 -30.29 -6.83
C GLU A 431 -45.43 -31.28 -5.69
N VAL A 432 -44.15 -31.65 -5.44
CA VAL A 432 -43.65 -31.97 -4.07
C VAL A 432 -42.11 -32.05 -3.99
N ALA A 433 -41.61 -31.73 -2.79
CA ALA A 433 -40.23 -31.41 -2.43
C ALA A 433 -39.55 -32.46 -1.50
N ALA A 434 -38.26 -32.20 -1.20
CA ALA A 434 -37.46 -32.63 -0.02
C ALA A 434 -36.96 -34.11 -0.01
N SER A 435 -35.79 -34.51 0.52
CA SER A 435 -34.75 -33.90 1.39
C SER A 435 -33.48 -34.79 1.41
N ALA A 436 -32.31 -34.21 1.79
CA ALA A 436 -31.16 -34.66 2.64
C ALA A 436 -30.66 -36.15 2.61
N GLU A 437 -29.43 -36.61 2.93
CA GLU A 437 -28.24 -36.25 3.74
C GLU A 437 -26.99 -36.98 3.14
N VAL A 438 -25.78 -36.40 3.08
CA VAL A 438 -24.59 -36.58 3.96
C VAL A 438 -24.17 -38.03 4.32
N ALA A 439 -22.95 -38.45 3.93
CA ALA A 439 -21.92 -39.09 4.80
C ALA A 439 -20.61 -39.40 4.04
N ASP A 440 -19.48 -39.01 4.66
CA ASP A 440 -18.10 -39.49 4.44
C ASP A 440 -17.99 -41.00 4.76
N ASP A 441 -17.05 -41.72 4.14
CA ASP A 441 -15.91 -42.31 4.88
C ASP A 441 -14.90 -43.05 3.97
N ASP A 442 -13.68 -43.02 4.52
CA ASP A 442 -12.35 -43.52 4.18
C ASP A 442 -12.25 -45.04 3.92
N GLU A 443 -11.38 -45.49 2.99
CA GLU A 443 -10.44 -46.61 3.20
C GLU A 443 -9.55 -46.90 1.97
N SER A 444 -8.23 -46.98 2.20
CA SER A 444 -7.18 -47.49 1.29
C SER A 444 -6.96 -49.02 1.54
N PRO A 445 -5.93 -49.67 0.95
CA PRO A 445 -5.62 -50.04 -0.44
C PRO A 445 -5.55 -51.59 -0.59
N PRO A 446 -4.92 -52.17 -1.63
CA PRO A 446 -4.19 -53.41 -1.41
C PRO A 446 -2.76 -53.48 -1.99
N GLU A 447 -2.00 -54.34 -1.32
CA GLU A 447 -0.60 -54.76 -1.44
C GLU A 447 -0.31 -55.79 -2.56
N GLU A 448 0.89 -55.68 -3.15
CA GLU A 448 1.86 -56.74 -3.55
C GLU A 448 1.54 -57.79 -4.67
N PRO A 449 2.55 -58.45 -5.31
CA PRO A 449 3.73 -59.08 -4.68
C PRO A 449 5.11 -58.99 -5.36
N GLU A 450 6.08 -59.41 -4.52
CA GLU A 450 7.52 -59.61 -4.68
C GLU A 450 7.98 -60.42 -5.91
N SER A 451 9.23 -60.17 -6.36
CA SER A 451 10.12 -61.22 -6.84
C SER A 451 11.55 -60.98 -6.38
N ARG A 452 12.18 -62.06 -5.89
CA ARG A 452 13.46 -62.16 -5.19
C ARG A 452 14.56 -62.74 -6.11
N SER A 453 15.80 -62.63 -5.61
CA SER A 453 17.07 -63.34 -5.94
C SER A 453 17.81 -62.87 -7.20
N GLU A 454 19.12 -62.64 -7.19
CA GLU A 454 20.21 -63.06 -6.27
C GLU A 454 21.09 -61.91 -5.74
#